data_AF-A0A3A8J2Q1-F1
#
_entry.id   AF-A0A3A8J2Q1-F1
#
_cell.length_a   1.000
_cell.length_b   1.000
_cell.length_c   1.000
_cell.angle_alpha   90.00
_cell.angle_beta   90.00
_cell.angle_gamma   90.00
#
_symmetry.space_group_name_H-M   'P 1'
#
loop_
_entity.id
_entity.type
_entity.pdbx_description
1 polymer ?
#
loop_
_entity_poly.entity_id
_entity_poly.type
_entity_poly.pdbx_seq_one_letter_code
_entity_poly.pdbx_strand_id
1 'polypeptide(L)'
;MADSPRAGYTLPVFACAAAIAAWRWLREDLPTLASVEVDLVTPAETVEIAIEQVARLSDRSALAITRSDPGDNLDLTRNTPIWAIVSIGSPAQAE
;
A
#
# COMPACT_ATOMS: atom_id res chain seq x y z
N MET A 1 -16.51 25.48 -18.15
CA MET A 1 -15.92 25.38 -16.80
C MET A 1 -14.70 24.49 -16.93
N ALA A 2 -13.52 24.95 -16.56
CA ALA A 2 -12.37 24.05 -16.48
C ALA A 2 -12.63 23.04 -15.36
N ASP A 3 -12.38 21.76 -15.63
CA ASP A 3 -12.52 20.71 -14.63
C ASP A 3 -11.53 20.97 -13.49
N SER A 4 -11.96 20.76 -12.24
CA SER A 4 -11.06 20.94 -11.10
C SER A 4 -9.99 19.84 -11.11
N PRO A 5 -8.73 20.13 -10.73
CA PRO A 5 -7.70 19.12 -10.70
C PRO A 5 -8.09 17.97 -9.75
N ARG A 6 -7.89 16.72 -10.18
CA ARG A 6 -8.20 15.53 -9.40
C ARG A 6 -7.27 15.46 -8.19
N ALA A 7 -7.83 15.25 -7.01
CA ALA A 7 -7.05 14.96 -5.80
C ALA A 7 -6.46 13.55 -5.85
N GLY A 8 -5.31 13.35 -5.21
CA GLY A 8 -4.76 12.02 -4.95
C GLY A 8 -4.19 11.93 -3.56
N TYR A 9 -3.40 10.90 -3.30
CA TYR A 9 -2.94 10.57 -1.95
C TYR A 9 -1.45 10.86 -1.76
N THR A 10 -1.05 11.00 -0.50
CA THR A 10 0.34 11.18 -0.13
C THR A 10 1.08 9.84 -0.13
N LEU A 11 2.41 9.88 -0.27
CA LEU A 11 3.26 8.68 -0.24
C LEU A 11 2.99 7.72 0.93
N PRO A 12 2.77 8.18 2.18
CA PRO A 12 2.45 7.29 3.29
C PRO A 12 1.21 6.42 3.08
N VAL A 13 0.21 6.89 2.32
CA VAL A 13 -1.00 6.09 2.01
C VAL A 13 -0.61 4.87 1.16
N PHE A 14 0.21 5.07 0.13
CA PHE A 14 0.70 3.98 -0.73
C PHE A 14 1.64 3.03 0.00
N ALA A 15 2.51 3.55 0.89
CA ALA A 15 3.35 2.72 1.74
C ALA A 15 2.52 1.85 2.71
N CYS A 16 1.48 2.44 3.31
CA CYS A 16 0.54 1.73 4.18
C CYS A 16 -0.20 0.62 3.41
N ALA A 17 -0.73 0.94 2.22
CA ALA A 17 -1.39 -0.02 1.36
C ALA A 17 -0.48 -1.22 1.01
N ALA A 18 0.79 -0.96 0.68
CA ALA A 18 1.74 -2.02 0.39
C ALA A 18 2.00 -2.90 1.63
N ALA A 19 2.12 -2.30 2.82
CA ALA A 19 2.29 -3.06 4.06
C ALA A 19 1.07 -3.94 4.39
N ILE A 20 -0.15 -3.39 4.25
CA ILE A 20 -1.40 -4.14 4.43
C ILE A 20 -1.47 -5.30 3.44
N ALA A 21 -1.18 -5.05 2.16
CA ALA A 21 -1.22 -6.09 1.13
C ALA A 21 -0.21 -7.22 1.40
N ALA A 22 1.03 -6.87 1.74
CA ALA A 22 2.05 -7.86 2.10
C ALA A 22 1.62 -8.70 3.31
N TRP A 23 1.07 -8.07 4.35
CA TRP A 23 0.58 -8.77 5.52
C TRP A 23 -0.59 -9.72 5.21
N ARG A 24 -1.61 -9.24 4.49
CA ARG A 24 -2.76 -10.06 4.09
C ARG A 24 -2.32 -11.24 3.25
N TRP A 25 -1.46 -11.01 2.26
CA TRP A 25 -0.92 -12.06 1.40
C TRP A 25 -0.10 -13.11 2.17
N LEU A 26 0.54 -12.72 3.28
CA LEU A 26 1.28 -13.63 4.14
C LEU A 26 0.36 -14.47 5.05
N ARG A 27 -0.80 -13.94 5.44
CA ARG A 27 -1.70 -14.56 6.43
C ARG A 27 -2.93 -15.26 5.89
N GLU A 28 -3.42 -14.77 4.77
CA GLU A 28 -4.62 -15.26 4.11
C GLU A 28 -4.20 -16.13 2.91
N ASP A 29 -5.03 -17.12 2.57
CA ASP A 29 -4.87 -17.93 1.36
C ASP A 29 -5.66 -17.26 0.22
N LEU A 30 -5.08 -16.18 -0.32
CA LEU A 30 -5.72 -15.36 -1.34
C LEU A 30 -5.24 -15.80 -2.74
N PRO A 31 -6.17 -16.04 -3.69
CA PRO A 31 -5.78 -16.32 -5.07
C PRO A 31 -5.29 -15.07 -5.82
N THR A 32 -5.75 -13.88 -5.41
CA THR A 32 -5.35 -12.58 -5.96
C THR A 32 -5.61 -11.47 -4.92
N LEU A 33 -4.89 -10.35 -5.03
CA LEU A 33 -5.09 -9.17 -4.20
C LEU A 33 -4.78 -7.92 -5.03
N ALA A 34 -5.81 -7.37 -5.67
CA ALA A 34 -5.69 -6.23 -6.59
C ALA A 34 -5.78 -4.87 -5.88
N SER A 35 -6.35 -4.82 -4.68
CA SER A 35 -6.52 -3.60 -3.89
C SER A 35 -6.59 -3.93 -2.40
N VAL A 36 -6.36 -2.90 -1.57
CA VAL A 36 -6.62 -2.96 -0.13
C VAL A 36 -7.32 -1.69 0.34
N GLU A 37 -8.09 -1.81 1.41
CA GLU A 37 -8.65 -0.66 2.12
C GLU A 37 -7.60 -0.05 3.05
N VAL A 38 -7.55 1.28 3.09
CA VAL A 38 -6.68 2.07 3.95
C VAL A 38 -7.51 3.13 4.66
N ASP A 39 -7.45 3.17 5.99
CA ASP A 39 -8.05 4.24 6.79
C ASP A 39 -7.16 5.49 6.75
N LEU A 40 -7.70 6.59 6.23
CA LEU A 40 -7.06 7.89 6.19
C LEU A 40 -7.21 8.63 7.51
N VAL A 41 -6.24 9.50 7.80
CA VAL A 41 -6.28 10.38 8.97
C VAL A 41 -7.09 11.65 8.68
N THR A 42 -6.94 12.23 7.48
CA THR A 42 -7.62 13.48 7.10
C THR A 42 -7.91 13.52 5.60
N PRO A 43 -9.18 13.62 5.20
CA PRO A 43 -10.37 13.36 6.03
C PRO A 43 -10.33 11.92 6.61
N ALA A 44 -11.04 11.69 7.71
CA ALA A 44 -11.13 10.36 8.31
C ALA A 44 -12.12 9.51 7.50
N GLU A 45 -11.61 8.74 6.56
CA GLU A 45 -12.37 7.87 5.67
C GLU A 45 -11.55 6.66 5.25
N THR A 46 -12.21 5.58 4.85
CA THR A 46 -11.57 4.39 4.30
C THR A 46 -11.54 4.50 2.78
N VAL A 47 -10.36 4.34 2.18
CA VAL A 47 -10.18 4.41 0.72
C VAL A 47 -9.58 3.13 0.19
N GLU A 48 -9.93 2.78 -1.05
CA GLU A 48 -9.32 1.67 -1.76
C GLU A 48 -8.05 2.11 -2.48
N ILE A 49 -6.94 1.41 -2.24
CA ILE A 49 -5.66 1.63 -2.91
C ILE A 49 -5.28 0.39 -3.71
N ALA A 50 -5.01 0.60 -5.00
CA ALA A 50 -4.58 -0.46 -5.91
C ALA A 50 -3.20 -1.03 -5.52
N ILE A 51 -3.09 -2.35 -5.62
CA ILE A 51 -1.84 -3.09 -5.45
C ILE A 51 -1.32 -3.45 -6.83
N GLU A 52 -0.11 -3.02 -7.14
CA GLU A 52 0.55 -3.32 -8.41
C GLU A 52 1.02 -4.77 -8.46
N GLN A 53 1.62 -5.25 -7.37
CA GLN A 53 2.07 -6.64 -7.26
C GLN A 53 2.18 -7.04 -5.80
N VAL A 54 1.98 -8.33 -5.52
CA VAL A 54 2.25 -8.92 -4.22
C VAL A 54 2.86 -10.31 -4.40
N ALA A 55 3.77 -10.69 -3.51
CA ALA A 55 4.43 -11.99 -3.53
C ALA A 55 4.83 -12.44 -2.12
N ARG A 56 4.71 -13.75 -1.85
CA ARG A 56 5.38 -14.37 -0.69
C ARG A 56 6.86 -14.51 -1.04
N LEU A 57 7.72 -14.07 -0.12
CA LEU A 57 9.17 -14.28 -0.21
C LEU A 57 9.60 -15.51 0.59
N SER A 58 8.87 -15.82 1.66
CA SER A 58 9.04 -17.03 2.48
C SER A 58 7.74 -17.32 3.26
N ASP A 59 7.74 -18.40 4.05
CA ASP A 59 6.63 -18.73 4.98
C ASP A 59 6.40 -17.64 6.05
N ARG A 60 7.35 -16.73 6.22
CA ARG A 60 7.31 -15.67 7.24
C ARG A 60 7.42 -14.27 6.69
N SER A 61 7.51 -14.10 5.37
CA SER A 61 7.65 -12.77 4.78
C SER A 61 6.99 -12.64 3.41
N ALA A 62 6.51 -11.44 3.13
CA ALA A 62 5.91 -11.09 1.85
C ALA A 62 6.30 -9.66 1.46
N LEU A 63 6.29 -9.40 0.16
CA LEU A 63 6.53 -8.12 -0.46
C LEU A 63 5.26 -7.69 -1.18
N ALA A 64 4.88 -6.42 -1.07
CA ALA A 64 3.92 -5.81 -1.96
C ALA A 64 4.43 -4.49 -2.53
N ILE A 65 3.87 -4.14 -3.68
CA ILE A 65 4.20 -2.95 -4.46
C ILE A 65 2.90 -2.18 -4.70
N THR A 66 2.91 -0.90 -4.40
CA THR A 66 1.91 0.08 -4.86
C THR A 66 2.59 1.12 -5.73
N ARG A 67 1.80 1.93 -6.46
CA ARG A 67 2.31 3.03 -7.27
C ARG A 67 1.74 4.34 -6.78
N SER A 68 2.61 5.30 -6.49
CA SER A 68 2.19 6.62 -6.01
C SER A 68 1.33 7.36 -7.04
N ASP A 69 0.15 7.80 -6.62
CA ASP A 69 -0.76 8.67 -7.38
C ASP A 69 -1.19 9.88 -6.53
N PRO A 70 -0.48 11.02 -6.67
CA PRO A 70 -0.80 12.26 -5.97
C PRO A 70 -1.90 13.10 -6.68
N GLY A 71 -2.66 12.53 -7.63
CA GLY A 71 -3.76 13.26 -8.29
C GLY A 71 -3.26 14.02 -9.51
N ASP A 72 -3.60 15.29 -9.67
CA ASP A 72 -3.05 16.18 -10.71
C ASP A 72 -1.99 17.15 -10.16
N ASN A 73 -1.58 16.98 -8.90
CA ASN A 73 -0.58 17.82 -8.23
C ASN A 73 0.81 17.71 -8.88
N LEU A 74 1.59 18.80 -8.89
CA LEU A 74 3.00 18.73 -9.25
C LEU A 74 3.78 18.05 -8.12
N ASP A 75 4.08 16.78 -8.29
CA ASP A 75 4.73 15.93 -7.29
C ASP A 75 5.83 15.10 -7.97
N LEU A 76 7.06 15.22 -7.44
CA LEU A 76 8.25 14.54 -7.98
C LEU A 76 8.21 13.02 -7.80
N THR A 77 7.36 12.53 -6.89
CA THR A 77 7.24 11.12 -6.53
C THR A 77 6.09 10.42 -7.24
N ARG A 78 5.34 11.14 -8.08
CA ARG A 78 4.29 10.58 -8.95
C ARG A 78 4.79 9.35 -9.70
N ASN A 79 3.97 8.32 -9.76
CA ASN A 79 4.24 7.03 -10.39
C ASN A 79 5.45 6.27 -9.81
N THR A 80 6.06 6.73 -8.72
CA THR A 80 7.14 6.00 -8.07
C THR A 80 6.57 4.71 -7.47
N PRO A 81 7.19 3.55 -7.75
CA PRO A 81 6.81 2.32 -7.10
C PRO A 81 7.23 2.35 -5.62
N ILE A 82 6.31 1.99 -4.74
CA ILE A 82 6.53 1.95 -3.29
C ILE A 82 6.50 0.49 -2.85
N TRP A 83 7.56 0.04 -2.20
CA TRP A 83 7.76 -1.35 -1.80
C TRP A 83 7.65 -1.49 -0.29
N ALA A 84 6.93 -2.50 0.18
CA ALA A 84 6.87 -2.86 1.59
C ALA A 84 7.13 -4.36 1.75
N ILE A 85 8.11 -4.70 2.60
CA ILE A 85 8.36 -6.06 3.05
C ILE A 85 7.82 -6.18 4.47
N VAL A 86 6.92 -7.13 4.67
CA VAL A 86 6.41 -7.51 5.99
C VAL A 86 7.03 -8.85 6.38
N SER A 87 7.54 -8.93 7.61
CA SER A 87 8.06 -10.17 8.19
C SER A 87 7.40 -10.43 9.55
N ILE A 88 7.06 -11.69 9.81
CA ILE A 88 6.60 -12.08 11.15
C ILE A 88 7.82 -12.09 12.05
N GLY A 89 7.84 -11.17 13.01
CA GLY A 89 8.87 -11.08 14.04
C GLY A 89 9.09 -12.43 14.72
N SER A 90 10.35 -12.74 15.02
CA SER A 90 10.69 -13.82 15.91
C SER A 90 10.41 -13.38 17.36
N PRO A 91 10.09 -14.31 18.28
CA PRO A 91 9.80 -13.96 19.67
C PRO A 91 10.95 -13.22 20.39
N ALA A 92 12.18 -13.28 19.87
CA ALA A 92 13.33 -12.53 20.36
C ALA A 92 13.34 -11.03 19.95
N GLN A 93 12.43 -10.58 19.09
CA GLN A 93 12.32 -9.18 18.64
C GLN A 93 11.28 -8.37 19.44
N ALA A 94 10.76 -8.93 20.54
CA ALA A 94 9.75 -8.27 21.38
C ALA A 94 10.34 -7.41 22.51
N GLU A 95 11.66 -7.15 22.50
CA GLU A 95 12.40 -6.34 23.47
C GLU A 95 13.04 -5.13 22.78
#